data_AF-A0A2G1ZUJ7-F1
#
_entry.id   AF-A0A2G1ZUJ7-F1
#
_cell.length_a   1.000
_cell.length_b   1.000
_cell.length_c   1.000
_cell.angle_alpha   90.00
_cell.angle_beta   90.00
_cell.angle_gamma   90.00
#
_symmetry.space_group_name_H-M   'P 1'
#
loop_
_entity.id
_entity.type
_entity.pdbx_description
1 polymer ?
#
loop_
_entity_poly.entity_id
_entity_poly.type
_entity_poly.pdbx_seq_one_letter_code
_entity_poly.pdbx_strand_id
1 'polypeptide(L)'
;MRDDVPGALGLREVKFIITDVDTDAPQLMFMNSNLNALHYYFARDVLGVGLSVADFNRVTYFTDNRRFIVGNIVAYDNYTRPDGSPGLYALAFWPTDPLGAMAVARTYGMLSEAMPFARETLAFHPSGDIQEARLTEEAELFAAFAVPTIWTFEIFEDVRFNPLNLGTAVGALRVIDGTERRPPAPSDIVIYDRLPNDLPLHWPRADPPGSKHRHAT
;
A
#
# COMPACT_ATOMS: atom_id res chain seq x y z
N MET A 1 0.40 14.45 0.68
CA MET A 1 0.58 13.51 1.80
C MET A 1 0.57 12.14 1.16
N ARG A 2 1.67 11.38 1.24
CA ARG A 2 1.74 10.05 0.62
C ARG A 2 0.79 9.14 1.39
N ASP A 3 -0.10 8.44 0.70
CA ASP A 3 -0.81 7.31 1.31
C ASP A 3 0.24 6.24 1.56
N ASP A 4 0.53 5.97 2.82
CA ASP A 4 1.49 4.96 3.21
C ASP A 4 0.93 3.57 2.85
N VAL A 5 1.72 2.76 2.14
CA VAL A 5 1.45 1.33 2.02
C VAL A 5 1.62 0.74 3.43
N PRO A 6 0.63 0.04 4.00
CA PRO A 6 0.76 -0.56 5.32
C PRO A 6 2.03 -1.39 5.41
N GLY A 7 2.88 -1.07 6.38
CA GLY A 7 4.11 -1.82 6.62
C GLY A 7 5.37 -1.33 5.88
N ALA A 8 5.34 -0.27 5.08
CA ALA A 8 6.57 0.30 4.52
C ALA A 8 6.46 1.79 4.15
N LEU A 9 7.29 2.63 4.79
CA LEU A 9 7.37 4.06 4.46
C LEU A 9 8.14 4.33 3.18
N GLY A 10 7.61 5.26 2.37
CA GLY A 10 8.34 5.82 1.23
C GLY A 10 8.41 4.94 -0.01
N LEU A 11 7.65 3.83 -0.06
CA LEU A 11 7.51 3.05 -1.28
C LEU A 11 6.89 3.90 -2.39
N ARG A 12 7.37 3.65 -3.61
CA ARG A 12 6.81 4.29 -4.81
C ARG A 12 5.62 3.46 -5.25
N GLU A 13 4.48 4.12 -5.42
CA GLU A 13 3.29 3.47 -5.95
C GLU A 13 2.71 4.24 -7.14
N VAL A 14 2.02 3.49 -8.00
CA VAL A 14 1.14 4.04 -9.03
C VAL A 14 -0.21 3.35 -8.91
N LYS A 15 -1.30 4.12 -8.82
CA LYS A 15 -2.67 3.60 -8.83
C LYS A 15 -3.09 3.38 -10.28
N PHE A 16 -4.01 2.44 -10.50
CA PHE A 16 -4.60 2.23 -11.81
C PHE A 16 -6.10 1.99 -11.69
N ILE A 17 -6.80 2.23 -12.79
CA ILE A 17 -8.19 1.85 -12.99
C ILE A 17 -8.31 1.16 -14.34
N ILE A 18 -9.01 0.03 -14.37
CA ILE A 18 -9.46 -0.64 -15.59
C ILE A 18 -10.95 -0.34 -15.73
N THR A 19 -11.36 0.29 -16.83
CA THR A 19 -12.78 0.54 -17.15
C THR A 19 -13.33 -0.51 -18.11
N ASP A 20 -14.65 -0.56 -18.20
CA ASP A 20 -15.38 -1.37 -19.18
C ASP A 20 -15.03 -2.86 -19.09
N VAL A 21 -14.78 -3.32 -17.85
CA VAL A 21 -14.44 -4.70 -17.50
C VAL A 21 -15.58 -5.66 -17.83
N ASP A 22 -16.81 -5.16 -17.83
CA ASP A 22 -18.05 -5.82 -18.24
C ASP A 22 -18.25 -5.86 -19.77
N THR A 23 -17.24 -5.46 -20.55
CA THR A 23 -17.25 -5.46 -22.02
C THR A 23 -16.05 -6.22 -22.59
N ASP A 24 -16.04 -6.40 -23.91
CA ASP A 24 -14.90 -6.99 -24.64
C ASP A 24 -13.73 -6.01 -24.87
N ALA A 25 -13.84 -4.76 -24.41
CA ALA A 25 -12.86 -3.70 -24.69
C ALA A 25 -12.37 -2.96 -23.43
N PRO A 26 -11.87 -3.67 -22.39
CA PRO A 26 -11.41 -3.04 -21.16
C PRO A 26 -10.25 -2.08 -21.42
N GLN A 27 -10.24 -0.93 -20.74
CA GLN A 27 -9.19 0.09 -20.88
C GLN A 27 -8.44 0.26 -19.57
N LEU A 28 -7.11 0.15 -19.60
CA LEU A 28 -6.24 0.39 -18.46
C LEU A 28 -5.73 1.83 -18.47
N MET A 29 -5.89 2.53 -17.34
CA MET A 29 -5.32 3.86 -17.13
C MET A 29 -4.51 3.91 -15.84
N PHE A 30 -3.26 4.40 -15.95
CA PHE A 30 -2.44 4.73 -14.81
C PHE A 30 -2.83 6.10 -14.24
N MET A 31 -2.90 6.16 -12.93
CA MET A 31 -3.25 7.35 -12.17
C MET A 31 -2.00 7.92 -11.53
N ASN A 32 -1.79 9.23 -11.68
CA ASN A 32 -0.83 9.92 -10.85
C ASN A 32 -1.37 10.01 -9.42
N SER A 33 -0.95 9.09 -8.55
CA SER A 33 -1.39 8.99 -7.15
C SER A 33 -1.12 10.26 -6.33
N ASN A 34 -0.19 11.12 -6.76
CA ASN A 34 0.08 12.40 -6.09
C ASN A 34 -1.00 13.46 -6.37
N LEU A 35 -1.70 13.35 -7.51
CA LEU A 35 -2.76 14.28 -7.91
C LEU A 35 -4.15 13.72 -7.62
N ASN A 36 -4.29 12.39 -7.62
CA ASN A 36 -5.56 11.70 -7.42
C ASN A 36 -5.39 10.60 -6.38
N ALA A 37 -5.64 10.92 -5.12
CA ALA A 37 -5.50 9.97 -4.02
C ALA A 37 -6.52 8.83 -4.09
N LEU A 38 -7.74 9.08 -4.58
CA LEU A 38 -8.83 8.09 -4.62
C LEU A 38 -9.28 7.80 -6.05
N HIS A 39 -9.49 6.51 -6.37
CA HIS A 39 -9.99 6.06 -7.68
C HIS A 39 -11.32 6.70 -8.05
N TYR A 40 -12.22 6.93 -7.08
CA TYR A 40 -13.50 7.60 -7.33
C TYR A 40 -13.33 9.01 -7.91
N TYR A 41 -12.44 9.82 -7.33
CA TYR A 41 -12.23 11.19 -7.82
C TYR A 41 -11.54 11.21 -9.17
N PHE A 42 -10.63 10.28 -9.44
CA PHE A 42 -10.07 10.12 -10.77
C PHE A 42 -11.14 9.75 -11.81
N ALA A 43 -11.99 8.76 -11.49
CA ALA A 43 -13.08 8.35 -12.36
C ALA A 43 -14.04 9.52 -12.65
N ARG A 44 -14.42 10.29 -11.63
CA ARG A 44 -15.33 11.43 -11.77
C ARG A 44 -14.69 12.60 -12.51
N ASP A 45 -13.55 13.07 -12.04
CA ASP A 45 -12.97 14.37 -12.44
C ASP A 45 -12.11 14.28 -13.70
N VAL A 46 -11.51 13.12 -13.97
CA VAL A 46 -10.63 12.91 -15.13
C VAL A 46 -11.33 12.11 -16.23
N LEU A 47 -12.02 11.03 -15.87
CA LEU A 47 -12.69 10.16 -16.85
C LEU A 47 -14.15 10.58 -17.14
N GLY A 48 -14.70 11.55 -16.40
CA GLY A 48 -16.07 12.03 -16.59
C GLY A 48 -17.15 11.01 -16.18
N VAL A 49 -16.83 10.06 -15.31
CA VAL A 49 -17.79 9.06 -14.82
C VAL A 49 -18.84 9.74 -13.94
N GLY A 50 -20.06 9.83 -14.44
CA GLY A 50 -21.20 10.46 -13.77
C GLY A 50 -21.86 9.63 -12.65
N LEU A 51 -21.11 8.77 -11.96
CA LEU A 51 -21.63 7.95 -10.86
C LEU A 51 -21.48 8.65 -9.51
N SER A 52 -22.42 8.39 -8.61
CA SER A 52 -22.23 8.68 -7.19
C SER A 52 -21.11 7.81 -6.61
N VAL A 53 -20.51 8.20 -5.49
CA VAL A 53 -19.51 7.35 -4.81
C VAL A 53 -20.09 5.98 -4.42
N ALA A 54 -21.36 5.94 -4.03
CA ALA A 54 -22.05 4.70 -3.68
C ALA A 54 -22.23 3.79 -4.90
N ASP A 55 -22.65 4.35 -6.04
CA ASP A 55 -22.81 3.59 -7.28
C ASP A 55 -21.47 3.13 -7.84
N PHE A 56 -20.44 3.97 -7.79
CA PHE A 56 -19.09 3.60 -8.17
C PHE A 56 -18.61 2.41 -7.35
N ASN A 57 -18.71 2.48 -6.02
CA ASN A 57 -18.28 1.39 -5.14
C ASN A 57 -19.05 0.09 -5.42
N ARG A 58 -20.36 0.18 -5.66
CA ARG A 58 -21.23 -0.98 -5.95
C ARG A 58 -20.84 -1.75 -7.22
N VAL A 59 -20.31 -1.05 -8.24
CA VAL A 59 -19.87 -1.69 -9.50
C VAL A 59 -18.35 -1.89 -9.57
N THR A 60 -17.63 -1.60 -8.47
CA THR A 60 -16.16 -1.71 -8.39
C THR A 60 -15.73 -2.78 -7.40
N TYR A 61 -16.33 -2.83 -6.20
CA TYR A 61 -15.92 -3.70 -5.09
C TYR A 61 -16.99 -4.73 -4.74
N PHE A 62 -16.58 -5.86 -4.15
CA PHE A 62 -17.47 -6.89 -3.60
C PHE A 62 -18.51 -7.46 -4.58
N THR A 63 -18.16 -7.50 -5.87
CA THR A 63 -19.01 -8.02 -6.94
C THR A 63 -18.16 -8.70 -7.99
N ASP A 64 -18.69 -9.74 -8.63
CA ASP A 64 -18.05 -10.35 -9.80
C ASP A 64 -18.43 -9.61 -11.10
N ASN A 65 -19.58 -8.94 -11.11
CA ASN A 65 -20.04 -8.14 -12.26
C ASN A 65 -19.50 -6.71 -12.19
N ARG A 66 -18.18 -6.60 -12.25
CA ARG A 66 -17.45 -5.34 -12.13
C ARG A 66 -17.50 -4.56 -13.42
N ARG A 67 -17.77 -3.26 -13.31
CA ARG A 67 -17.53 -2.29 -14.40
C ARG A 67 -16.13 -1.68 -14.30
N PHE A 68 -15.59 -1.62 -13.08
CA PHE A 68 -14.24 -1.14 -12.82
C PHE A 68 -13.45 -2.15 -12.00
N ILE A 69 -12.17 -2.32 -12.33
CA ILE A 69 -11.18 -2.92 -11.43
C ILE A 69 -10.18 -1.82 -11.06
N VAL A 70 -9.90 -1.68 -9.77
CA VAL A 70 -9.04 -0.62 -9.24
C VAL A 70 -8.00 -1.21 -8.31
N GLY A 71 -6.77 -0.74 -8.42
CA GLY A 71 -5.67 -1.20 -7.57
C GLY A 71 -4.49 -0.26 -7.63
N ASN A 72 -3.37 -0.75 -7.10
CA ASN A 72 -2.08 -0.09 -7.17
C ASN A 72 -0.96 -1.09 -7.46
N ILE A 73 0.13 -0.54 -7.97
CA ILE A 73 1.39 -1.24 -8.14
C ILE A 73 2.38 -0.59 -7.20
N VAL A 74 2.96 -1.39 -6.30
CA VAL A 74 3.93 -0.95 -5.30
C VAL A 74 5.32 -1.44 -5.71
N ALA A 75 6.29 -0.53 -5.77
CA ALA A 75 7.68 -0.86 -6.10
C ALA A 75 8.49 -1.15 -4.84
N TYR A 76 8.94 -2.39 -4.70
CA TYR A 76 9.88 -2.86 -3.69
C TYR A 76 11.29 -2.95 -4.28
N ASP A 77 11.94 -1.78 -4.42
CA ASP A 77 13.24 -1.66 -5.10
C ASP A 77 14.36 -2.47 -4.44
N ASN A 78 14.28 -2.67 -3.12
CA ASN A 78 15.28 -3.39 -2.33
C ASN A 78 14.95 -4.87 -2.12
N TYR A 79 13.82 -5.36 -2.64
CA TYR A 79 13.51 -6.78 -2.58
C TYR A 79 14.56 -7.56 -3.37
N THR A 80 15.09 -8.65 -2.80
CA THR A 80 16.04 -9.53 -3.48
C THR A 80 15.28 -10.78 -3.92
N ARG A 81 15.17 -10.99 -5.23
CA ARG A 81 14.49 -12.15 -5.81
C ARG A 81 15.30 -13.43 -5.56
N PRO A 82 14.69 -14.63 -5.71
CA PRO A 82 15.39 -15.90 -5.49
C PRO A 82 16.65 -16.13 -6.34
N ASP A 83 16.75 -15.47 -7.49
CA ASP A 83 17.93 -15.49 -8.36
C ASP A 83 19.03 -14.47 -7.96
N GLY A 84 18.83 -13.75 -6.85
CA GLY A 84 19.72 -12.71 -6.32
C GLY A 84 19.58 -11.35 -6.99
N SER A 85 18.71 -11.21 -7.98
CA SER A 85 18.50 -9.92 -8.65
C SER A 85 17.52 -9.02 -7.88
N PRO A 86 17.67 -7.69 -7.93
CA PRO A 86 16.86 -6.78 -7.14
C PRO A 86 15.52 -6.45 -7.80
N GLY A 87 14.57 -6.01 -6.97
CA GLY A 87 13.34 -5.36 -7.38
C GLY A 87 12.14 -6.29 -7.49
N LEU A 88 10.98 -5.74 -7.16
CA LEU A 88 9.66 -6.35 -7.31
C LEU A 88 8.63 -5.24 -7.50
N TYR A 89 7.71 -5.43 -8.44
CA TYR A 89 6.48 -4.66 -8.56
C TYR A 89 5.34 -5.55 -8.06
N ALA A 90 4.71 -5.17 -6.96
CA ALA A 90 3.58 -5.89 -6.41
C ALA A 90 2.26 -5.27 -6.91
N LEU A 91 1.47 -6.04 -7.64
CA LEU A 91 0.07 -5.74 -7.91
C LEU A 91 -0.73 -5.97 -6.62
N ALA A 92 -1.33 -4.93 -6.09
CA ALA A 92 -2.17 -4.97 -4.91
C ALA A 92 -3.56 -4.38 -5.18
N PHE A 93 -4.55 -4.90 -4.45
CA PHE A 93 -5.93 -4.43 -4.44
C PHE A 93 -6.32 -4.02 -3.03
N TRP A 94 -7.51 -3.46 -2.84
CA TRP A 94 -7.99 -3.17 -1.49
C TRP A 94 -8.08 -4.49 -0.67
N PRO A 95 -7.50 -4.60 0.53
CA PRO A 95 -7.27 -5.91 1.18
C PRO A 95 -8.52 -6.77 1.44
N THR A 96 -9.70 -6.15 1.51
CA THR A 96 -10.97 -6.85 1.74
C THR A 96 -11.76 -7.13 0.47
N ASP A 97 -11.30 -6.66 -0.69
CA ASP A 97 -11.98 -6.88 -1.96
C ASP A 97 -11.74 -8.33 -2.46
N PRO A 98 -12.79 -9.15 -2.62
CA PRO A 98 -12.68 -10.57 -2.94
C PRO A 98 -12.53 -10.78 -4.46
N LEU A 99 -11.45 -10.27 -5.06
CA LEU A 99 -11.16 -10.51 -6.48
C LEU A 99 -10.75 -11.98 -6.71
N GLY A 100 -11.48 -12.68 -7.58
CA GLY A 100 -11.13 -14.03 -8.03
C GLY A 100 -10.02 -14.06 -9.08
N ALA A 101 -9.46 -15.26 -9.31
CA ALA A 101 -8.30 -15.53 -10.17
C ALA A 101 -8.44 -14.96 -11.58
N MET A 102 -9.63 -15.03 -12.18
CA MET A 102 -9.86 -14.51 -13.54
C MET A 102 -9.73 -12.99 -13.60
N ALA A 103 -10.23 -12.27 -12.60
CA ALA A 103 -10.12 -10.81 -12.55
C ALA A 103 -8.67 -10.38 -12.28
N VAL A 104 -7.98 -11.10 -11.39
CA VAL A 104 -6.55 -10.88 -11.13
C VAL A 104 -5.71 -11.17 -12.38
N ALA A 105 -5.94 -12.30 -13.05
CA ALA A 105 -5.21 -12.68 -14.26
C ALA A 105 -5.40 -11.68 -15.41
N ARG A 106 -6.63 -11.24 -15.65
CA ARG A 106 -6.92 -10.19 -16.64
C ARG A 106 -6.16 -8.90 -16.30
N THR A 107 -6.22 -8.48 -15.05
CA THR A 107 -5.51 -7.28 -14.57
C THR A 107 -4.00 -7.43 -14.75
N TYR A 108 -3.43 -8.55 -14.31
CA TYR A 108 -2.01 -8.86 -14.44
C TYR A 108 -1.57 -8.84 -15.92
N GLY A 109 -2.34 -9.44 -16.83
CA GLY A 109 -2.05 -9.44 -18.26
C GLY A 109 -1.97 -8.02 -18.84
N MET A 110 -3.00 -7.21 -18.60
CA MET A 110 -3.04 -5.82 -19.06
C MET A 110 -1.87 -4.99 -18.50
N LEU A 111 -1.53 -5.18 -17.23
CA LEU A 111 -0.39 -4.51 -16.60
C LEU A 111 0.95 -4.96 -17.18
N SER A 112 1.14 -6.27 -17.38
CA SER A 112 2.36 -6.85 -17.96
C SER A 112 2.59 -6.40 -19.40
N GLU A 113 1.52 -6.19 -20.18
CA GLU A 113 1.60 -5.61 -21.51
C GLU A 113 1.95 -4.12 -21.46
N ALA A 114 1.30 -3.36 -20.59
CA ALA A 114 1.51 -1.91 -20.45
C ALA A 114 2.83 -1.54 -19.76
N MET A 115 3.42 -2.46 -18.99
CA MET A 115 4.69 -2.30 -18.27
C MET A 115 5.73 -3.33 -18.73
N PRO A 116 6.20 -3.28 -19.99
CA PRO A 116 7.14 -4.28 -20.51
C PRO A 116 8.47 -4.31 -19.74
N PHE A 117 8.86 -3.20 -19.10
CA PHE A 117 10.04 -3.12 -18.25
C PHE A 117 9.92 -3.90 -16.92
N ALA A 118 8.69 -4.17 -16.47
CA ALA A 118 8.41 -4.80 -15.19
C ALA A 118 7.97 -6.27 -15.33
N ARG A 119 7.81 -6.78 -16.57
CA ARG A 119 7.21 -8.09 -16.85
C ARG A 119 7.77 -9.25 -16.01
N GLU A 120 9.09 -9.31 -15.85
CA GLU A 120 9.77 -10.38 -15.10
C GLU A 120 9.81 -10.14 -13.58
N THR A 121 9.29 -8.98 -13.14
CA THR A 121 9.33 -8.50 -11.75
C THR A 121 7.95 -8.16 -11.20
N LEU A 122 6.89 -8.33 -11.99
CA LEU A 122 5.52 -8.08 -11.56
C LEU A 122 4.95 -9.36 -10.93
N ALA A 123 4.38 -9.24 -9.75
CA ALA A 123 3.67 -10.33 -9.09
C ALA A 123 2.41 -9.83 -8.39
N PHE A 124 1.40 -10.68 -8.28
CA PHE A 124 0.23 -10.42 -7.46
C PHE A 124 0.55 -10.62 -5.97
N HIS A 125 0.28 -9.61 -5.16
CA HIS A 125 0.38 -9.65 -3.70
C HIS A 125 -1.02 -9.68 -3.09
N PRO A 126 -1.48 -10.83 -2.53
CA PRO A 126 -2.74 -10.91 -1.80
C PRO A 126 -2.61 -10.18 -0.46
N SER A 127 -2.93 -8.89 -0.47
CA SER A 127 -2.64 -7.97 0.65
C SER A 127 -3.54 -8.12 1.89
N GLY A 128 -4.44 -9.11 1.93
CA GLY A 128 -5.30 -9.39 3.07
C GLY A 128 -5.90 -10.79 3.06
N ASP A 129 -6.38 -11.22 4.23
CA ASP A 129 -6.81 -12.60 4.51
C ASP A 129 -7.83 -13.16 3.49
N ILE A 130 -8.76 -12.33 3.00
CA ILE A 130 -9.75 -12.74 2.00
C ILE A 130 -9.07 -13.12 0.68
N GLN A 131 -8.08 -12.34 0.25
CA GLN A 131 -7.33 -12.58 -0.98
C GLN A 131 -6.37 -13.75 -0.83
N GLU A 132 -5.75 -13.90 0.34
CA GLU A 132 -4.91 -15.06 0.66
C GLU A 132 -5.70 -16.37 0.64
N ALA A 133 -6.90 -16.36 1.23
CA ALA A 133 -7.82 -17.49 1.18
C ALA A 133 -8.21 -17.80 -0.28
N ARG A 134 -8.65 -16.80 -1.04
CA ARG A 134 -9.00 -17.00 -2.46
C ARG A 134 -7.85 -17.55 -3.29
N LEU A 135 -6.64 -17.02 -3.11
CA LEU A 135 -5.45 -17.54 -3.78
C LEU A 135 -5.24 -19.03 -3.48
N THR A 136 -5.44 -19.42 -2.22
CA THR A 136 -5.34 -20.83 -1.79
C THR A 136 -6.44 -21.70 -2.41
N GLU A 137 -7.69 -21.23 -2.39
CA GLU A 137 -8.84 -21.99 -2.91
C GLU A 137 -8.85 -22.09 -4.43
N GLU A 138 -8.30 -21.10 -5.14
CA GLU A 138 -8.25 -21.03 -6.60
C GLU A 138 -6.84 -21.29 -7.15
N ALA A 139 -5.97 -21.96 -6.38
CA ALA A 139 -4.57 -22.17 -6.73
C ALA A 139 -4.35 -22.79 -8.11
N GLU A 140 -5.22 -23.73 -8.53
CA GLU A 140 -5.16 -24.34 -9.86
C GLU A 140 -5.44 -23.33 -10.98
N LEU A 141 -6.36 -22.39 -10.77
CA LEU A 141 -6.66 -21.34 -11.74
C LEU A 141 -5.52 -20.32 -11.83
N PHE A 142 -4.97 -19.90 -10.69
CA PHE A 142 -3.80 -19.02 -10.68
C PHE A 142 -2.59 -19.64 -11.39
N ALA A 143 -2.35 -20.94 -11.17
CA ALA A 143 -1.32 -21.70 -11.86
C ALA A 143 -1.61 -21.80 -13.38
N ALA A 144 -2.85 -22.09 -13.76
CA ALA A 144 -3.26 -22.17 -15.17
C ALA A 144 -3.14 -20.82 -15.91
N PHE A 145 -3.40 -19.71 -15.23
CA PHE A 145 -3.22 -18.37 -15.78
C PHE A 145 -1.78 -17.86 -15.74
N ALA A 146 -0.86 -18.63 -15.12
CA ALA A 146 0.55 -18.26 -14.97
C ALA A 146 0.75 -16.88 -14.34
N VAL A 147 -0.05 -16.53 -13.33
CA VAL A 147 0.09 -15.28 -12.57
C VAL A 147 1.13 -15.50 -11.48
N PRO A 148 2.30 -14.84 -11.50
CA PRO A 148 3.25 -14.89 -10.41
C PRO A 148 2.65 -14.28 -9.16
N THR A 149 2.90 -14.88 -8.00
CA THR A 149 2.40 -14.42 -6.71
C THR A 149 3.55 -14.17 -5.75
N ILE A 150 3.36 -13.24 -4.82
CA ILE A 150 4.31 -12.95 -3.75
C ILE A 150 3.53 -12.72 -2.46
N TRP A 151 3.87 -13.46 -1.42
CA TRP A 151 3.23 -13.36 -0.12
C TRP A 151 3.83 -12.24 0.71
N THR A 152 3.03 -11.71 1.65
CA THR A 152 3.50 -10.69 2.61
C THR A 152 4.75 -11.14 3.35
N PHE A 153 4.81 -12.40 3.80
CA PHE A 153 5.98 -12.90 4.52
C PHE A 153 7.24 -12.92 3.62
N GLU A 154 7.12 -13.25 2.34
CA GLU A 154 8.26 -13.25 1.40
C GLU A 154 8.79 -11.83 1.17
N ILE A 155 7.92 -10.84 1.09
CA ILE A 155 8.32 -9.43 0.92
C ILE A 155 9.13 -8.94 2.14
N PHE A 156 8.75 -9.38 3.35
CA PHE A 156 9.22 -8.79 4.60
C PHE A 156 10.11 -9.69 5.47
N GLU A 157 10.38 -10.95 5.08
CA GLU A 157 11.14 -11.90 5.91
C GLU A 157 12.54 -11.40 6.31
N ASP A 158 13.18 -10.62 5.45
CA ASP A 158 14.51 -10.05 5.67
C ASP A 158 14.50 -8.60 6.18
N VAL A 159 13.32 -8.03 6.41
CA VAL A 159 13.21 -6.70 6.98
C VAL A 159 13.47 -6.77 8.48
N ARG A 160 14.67 -6.33 8.88
CA ARG A 160 15.09 -6.22 10.29
C ARG A 160 14.65 -4.91 10.95
N PHE A 161 14.31 -3.91 10.14
CA PHE A 161 13.93 -2.59 10.61
C PHE A 161 12.91 -1.96 9.67
N ASN A 162 11.78 -1.51 10.21
CA ASN A 162 10.77 -0.76 9.49
C ASN A 162 10.51 0.57 10.21
N PRO A 163 10.94 1.71 9.66
CA PRO A 163 10.65 3.00 10.28
C PRO A 163 9.15 3.26 10.18
N LEU A 164 8.49 3.53 11.31
CA LEU A 164 7.08 3.96 11.33
C LEU A 164 6.92 5.46 11.19
N ASN A 165 7.97 6.22 11.52
CA ASN A 165 8.01 7.67 11.37
C ASN A 165 9.43 8.08 10.95
N LEU A 166 9.54 8.88 9.90
CA LEU A 166 10.81 9.50 9.49
C LEU A 166 10.99 10.81 10.24
N GLY A 167 12.16 11.00 10.85
CA GLY A 167 12.46 12.22 11.58
C GLY A 167 13.85 12.19 12.19
N THR A 168 14.16 13.23 12.94
CA THR A 168 15.39 13.32 13.73
C THR A 168 15.02 13.70 15.14
N ALA A 169 15.57 12.97 16.11
CA ALA A 169 15.40 13.24 17.53
C ALA A 169 16.77 13.21 18.22
N VAL A 170 16.90 14.00 19.29
CA VAL A 170 18.05 13.97 20.19
C VAL A 170 17.52 13.74 21.59
N GLY A 171 18.07 12.76 22.28
CA GLY A 171 17.60 12.36 23.61
C GLY A 171 18.51 11.31 24.22
N ALA A 172 18.23 10.96 25.48
CA ALA A 172 18.90 9.88 26.18
C ALA A 172 18.36 8.53 25.69
N LEU A 173 19.23 7.65 25.18
CA LEU A 173 18.83 6.30 24.79
C LEU A 173 18.47 5.47 26.04
N ARG A 174 17.31 4.82 26.03
CA ARG A 174 16.81 4.03 27.17
C ARG A 174 16.08 2.77 26.73
N VAL A 175 16.41 1.64 27.35
CA VAL A 175 15.67 0.37 27.18
C VAL A 175 14.52 0.31 28.19
N ILE A 176 13.34 -0.10 27.74
CA ILE A 176 12.12 -0.24 28.52
C ILE A 176 11.68 -1.72 28.49
N ASP A 177 11.71 -2.39 29.63
CA ASP A 177 11.37 -3.79 29.90
C ASP A 177 10.07 -4.00 30.69
N GLY A 178 9.40 -2.91 31.07
CA GLY A 178 8.14 -2.91 31.82
C GLY A 178 8.31 -2.90 33.34
N THR A 179 9.54 -2.89 33.86
CA THR A 179 9.84 -2.77 35.31
C THR A 179 10.19 -1.35 35.74
N GLU A 180 10.05 -0.37 34.84
CA GLU A 180 10.53 0.99 35.05
C GLU A 180 9.75 1.70 36.15
N ARG A 181 10.51 2.40 37.01
CA ARG A 181 9.93 3.28 38.04
C ARG A 181 9.32 4.56 37.48
N ARG A 182 9.69 4.96 36.25
CA ARG A 182 9.16 6.16 35.61
C ARG A 182 8.84 5.93 34.13
N PRO A 183 7.74 6.51 33.63
CA PRO A 183 7.44 6.48 32.21
C PRO A 183 8.52 7.20 31.38
N PRO A 184 8.61 6.92 30.07
CA PRO A 184 9.40 7.70 29.12
C PRO A 184 9.09 9.19 29.20
N ALA A 185 10.13 10.01 29.13
CA ALA A 185 10.02 11.45 28.98
C ALA A 185 10.22 11.84 27.51
N PRO A 186 9.78 13.03 27.07
CA PRO A 186 10.01 13.51 25.70
C PRO A 186 11.49 13.62 25.29
N SER A 187 12.40 13.61 26.26
CA SER A 187 13.86 13.62 26.04
C SER A 187 14.46 12.22 25.96
N ASP A 188 13.67 11.15 26.10
CA ASP A 188 14.15 9.77 26.03
C ASP A 188 13.94 9.22 24.61
N ILE A 189 14.96 8.59 24.03
CA ILE A 189 14.85 7.73 22.84
C ILE A 189 14.69 6.30 23.35
N VAL A 190 13.48 5.75 23.22
CA VAL A 190 13.13 4.47 23.85
C VAL A 190 13.32 3.27 22.93
N ILE A 191 13.86 2.20 23.47
CA ILE A 191 13.87 0.85 22.89
C ILE A 191 13.00 -0.01 23.79
N TYR A 192 11.91 -0.55 23.27
CA TYR A 192 11.06 -1.49 24.02
C TYR A 192 11.50 -2.93 23.74
N ASP A 193 11.64 -3.74 24.78
CA ASP A 193 11.92 -5.18 24.62
C ASP A 193 10.64 -6.01 24.36
N ARG A 194 9.48 -5.39 24.58
CA ARG A 194 8.13 -5.93 24.39
C ARG A 194 7.21 -4.86 23.83
N LEU A 195 6.22 -5.26 23.05
CA LEU A 195 5.23 -4.34 22.51
C LEU A 195 4.43 -3.73 23.67
N PRO A 196 4.49 -2.40 23.91
CA PRO A 196 3.73 -1.78 24.98
C PRO A 196 2.24 -1.76 24.61
N ASN A 197 1.36 -1.88 25.61
CA ASN A 197 -0.10 -1.79 25.38
C ASN A 197 -0.51 -0.42 24.83
N ASP A 198 0.24 0.64 25.17
CA ASP A 198 0.06 2.00 24.67
C ASP A 198 1.41 2.59 24.25
N LEU A 199 1.46 3.23 23.08
CA LEU A 199 2.58 4.09 22.71
C LEU A 199 2.34 5.47 23.34
N PRO A 200 3.24 5.97 24.21
CA PRO A 200 3.03 7.26 24.83
C PRO A 200 3.11 8.37 23.77
N LEU A 201 2.10 9.24 23.75
CA LEU A 201 2.05 10.41 22.88
C LEU A 201 3.21 11.36 23.24
N HIS A 202 4.23 11.42 22.38
CA HIS A 202 5.34 12.35 22.50
C HIS A 202 5.56 13.08 21.18
N TRP A 203 4.93 14.25 21.03
CA TRP A 203 5.29 15.21 19.98
C TRP A 203 5.42 16.61 20.59
N PRO A 204 6.62 17.22 20.62
CA PRO A 204 6.70 18.67 20.75
C PRO A 204 6.32 19.27 19.40
N ARG A 205 5.27 20.11 19.36
CA ARG A 205 5.06 21.01 18.22
C ARG A 205 6.34 21.82 18.03
N ALA A 206 7.02 21.62 16.90
CA ALA A 206 8.04 22.53 16.46
C ALA A 206 7.35 23.81 16.01
N ASP A 207 7.27 24.82 16.90
CA ASP A 207 6.95 26.16 16.46
C ASP A 207 8.09 26.68 15.57
N PRO A 208 7.81 27.30 14.41
CA PRO A 208 8.85 27.90 13.60
C PRO A 208 9.54 29.02 14.38
N PRO A 209 10.88 29.16 14.30
CA PRO A 209 11.57 30.22 15.00
C PRO A 209 11.28 31.57 14.32
N GLY A 210 10.39 32.37 14.92
CA GLY A 210 10.29 33.80 14.59
C GLY A 210 8.91 34.44 14.62
N SER A 211 8.27 34.54 15.79
CA SER A 211 7.27 35.61 16.03
C SER A 211 7.30 36.09 17.48
N LYS A 212 8.37 36.81 17.85
CA LYS A 212 8.29 37.73 19.00
C LYS A 212 7.51 38.97 18.57
N HIS A 213 6.18 38.95 18.67
CA HIS A 213 5.43 40.19 18.75
C HIS A 213 5.53 40.73 20.19
N ARG A 214 6.35 41.76 20.34
CA ARG A 214 6.32 42.66 21.48
C ARG A 214 4.99 43.42 21.43
N HIS A 215 4.19 43.32 22.47
CA HIS A 215 3.27 44.38 22.85
C HIS A 215 3.75 44.96 24.18
N ALA A 216 4.15 46.22 24.13
CA ALA A 216 4.20 47.10 25.28
C ALA A 216 3.59 48.43 24.83
N THR A 217 2.59 48.86 25.60
CA THR A 217 1.80 50.11 25.57
C THR A 217 0.99 50.42 24.32
#